data_AF-A0A167HIR8-F1
#
_entry.id   AF-A0A167HIR8-F1
#
_cell.length_a   1.000
_cell.length_b   1.000
_cell.length_c   1.000
_cell.angle_alpha   90.00
_cell.angle_beta   90.00
_cell.angle_gamma   90.00
#
_symmetry.space_group_name_H-M   'P 1'
#
loop_
_entity.id
_entity.type
_entity.pdbx_description
1 polymer ?
#
loop_
_entity_poly.entity_id
_entity_poly.type
_entity_poly.pdbx_seq_one_letter_code
_entity_poly.pdbx_strand_id
1 'polypeptide(L)'
;MPAAYFAEELLEAYPDAKVILTVRDVDKWHKSVTNTLEVVDTSILWATIGVLASLLRMPNRWNWPMFQKLHQVLYNHDFPGNGKTSFEAHYARVRALVPADRLLEYHVSEGWAPLCAFLGRPVPEEYDTPFINQTAAINDKLVTMHMENLKAQGKRVLDICAYTALTWTMARALYSLVERQSWILQV
;
A
#
# COMPACT_ATOMS: atom_id res chain seq x y z
N MET A 1 2.19 -3.07 -4.52
CA MET A 1 3.49 -2.38 -4.35
C MET A 1 4.19 -2.97 -3.15
N PRO A 2 4.96 -4.05 -3.36
CA PRO A 2 6.37 -3.98 -2.94
C PRO A 2 7.36 -4.72 -3.86
N ALA A 3 6.90 -5.34 -4.95
CA ALA A 3 7.74 -6.24 -5.75
C ALA A 3 9.03 -5.60 -6.29
N ALA A 4 8.98 -4.34 -6.72
CA ALA A 4 10.16 -3.62 -7.24
C ALA A 4 11.29 -3.44 -6.19
N TYR A 5 10.98 -3.57 -4.90
CA TYR A 5 11.99 -3.51 -3.83
C TYR A 5 12.79 -4.80 -3.72
N PHE A 6 12.21 -5.91 -4.16
CA PHE A 6 12.84 -7.23 -4.18
C PHE A 6 13.46 -7.52 -5.54
N ALA A 7 13.98 -6.49 -6.22
CA ALA A 7 14.51 -6.64 -7.57
C ALA A 7 15.64 -7.68 -7.60
N GLU A 8 16.51 -7.69 -6.59
CA GLU A 8 17.65 -8.62 -6.52
C GLU A 8 17.17 -10.06 -6.36
N GLU A 9 16.27 -10.30 -5.41
CA GLU A 9 15.71 -11.63 -5.13
C GLU A 9 14.86 -12.14 -6.29
N LEU A 10 14.14 -11.25 -6.98
CA LEU A 10 13.36 -11.61 -8.16
C LEU A 10 14.27 -11.95 -9.35
N LEU A 11 15.38 -11.24 -9.52
CA LEU A 11 16.35 -11.55 -10.57
C LEU A 11 17.09 -12.87 -10.29
N GLU A 12 17.37 -13.15 -9.02
CA GLU A 12 17.95 -14.42 -8.60
C GLU A 12 16.97 -15.59 -8.81
N ALA A 13 15.69 -15.41 -8.43
CA ALA A 13 14.67 -16.44 -8.57
C ALA A 13 14.25 -16.69 -10.03
N TYR A 14 14.34 -15.67 -10.90
CA TYR A 14 13.96 -15.73 -12.31
C TYR A 14 15.11 -15.24 -13.21
N PRO A 15 16.21 -16.00 -13.31
CA PRO A 15 17.43 -15.57 -13.97
C PRO A 15 17.27 -15.33 -15.46
N ASP A 16 16.26 -15.92 -16.12
CA ASP A 16 15.98 -15.76 -17.56
C ASP A 16 14.91 -14.71 -17.86
N ALA A 17 14.35 -14.06 -16.83
CA ALA A 17 13.30 -13.07 -17.02
C ALA A 17 13.82 -11.85 -17.81
N LYS A 18 12.93 -11.30 -18.65
CA LYS A 18 13.09 -9.97 -19.24
C LYS A 18 12.70 -8.92 -18.21
N VAL A 19 13.48 -7.84 -18.14
CA VAL A 19 13.32 -6.78 -17.14
C VAL A 19 13.00 -5.48 -17.86
N ILE A 20 11.96 -4.80 -17.38
CA ILE A 20 11.56 -3.49 -17.89
C ILE A 20 11.82 -2.47 -16.78
N LEU A 21 12.80 -1.60 -17.00
CA LEU A 21 13.10 -0.48 -16.11
C LEU A 21 12.40 0.77 -16.66
N THR A 22 11.30 1.16 -16.02
CA THR A 22 10.58 2.37 -16.42
C THR A 22 11.37 3.61 -16.03
N VAL A 23 11.83 4.40 -16.98
CA VAL A 23 12.65 5.59 -16.72
C VAL A 23 11.81 6.86 -16.66
N ARG A 24 12.27 7.82 -15.85
CA ARG A 24 11.64 9.15 -15.69
C ARG A 24 12.71 10.12 -15.16
N ASP A 25 12.56 11.38 -15.50
CA ASP A 25 13.34 12.47 -14.92
C ASP A 25 13.21 12.48 -13.38
N VAL A 26 14.35 12.45 -12.68
CA VAL A 26 14.43 12.27 -11.23
C VAL A 26 13.79 13.44 -10.48
N ASP A 27 13.93 14.67 -10.97
CA ASP A 27 13.36 15.86 -10.35
C ASP A 27 11.82 15.87 -10.47
N LYS A 28 11.30 15.56 -11.66
CA LYS A 28 9.85 15.41 -11.89
C LYS A 28 9.27 14.26 -11.07
N TRP A 29 10.00 13.14 -10.94
CA TRP A 29 9.58 12.03 -10.08
C TRP A 29 9.56 12.44 -8.62
N HIS A 30 10.65 13.06 -8.12
CA HIS A 30 10.78 13.47 -6.72
C HIS A 30 9.65 14.42 -6.33
N LYS A 31 9.43 15.48 -7.12
CA LYS A 31 8.31 16.42 -6.92
C LYS A 31 6.95 15.72 -6.92
N SER A 32 6.73 14.78 -7.84
CA SER A 32 5.48 14.03 -7.93
C SER A 32 5.24 13.17 -6.69
N VAL A 33 6.30 12.55 -6.17
CA VAL A 33 6.22 11.66 -5.01
C VAL A 33 6.10 12.47 -3.72
N THR A 34 6.80 13.59 -3.58
CA THR A 34 6.64 14.52 -2.45
C THR A 34 5.17 14.92 -2.28
N ASN A 35 4.50 15.34 -3.37
CA ASN A 35 3.10 15.74 -3.32
C ASN A 35 2.11 14.62 -2.94
N THR A 36 2.52 13.35 -2.97
CA THR A 36 1.65 12.21 -2.64
C THR A 36 2.06 11.53 -1.33
N LEU A 37 3.35 11.22 -1.14
CA LEU A 37 3.86 10.53 0.05
C LEU A 37 3.98 11.47 1.26
N GLU A 38 4.41 12.72 1.08
CA GLU A 38 4.55 13.65 2.22
C GLU A 38 3.20 13.95 2.87
N VAL A 39 2.14 14.05 2.07
CA VAL A 39 0.76 14.23 2.56
C VAL A 39 0.28 13.03 3.37
N VAL A 40 0.68 11.81 2.98
CA VAL A 40 0.33 10.58 3.71
C VAL A 40 1.09 10.49 5.03
N ASP A 41 2.36 10.86 5.04
CA ASP A 41 3.25 10.69 6.19
C ASP A 41 3.11 11.79 7.26
N THR A 42 2.86 13.04 6.86
CA THR A 42 2.78 14.17 7.79
C THR A 42 1.38 14.40 8.35
N SER A 43 0.36 13.75 7.77
CA SER A 43 -1.03 13.93 8.19
C SER A 43 -1.36 13.16 9.46
N ILE A 44 -1.65 13.90 10.52
CA ILE A 44 -2.17 13.38 11.80
C ILE A 44 -3.45 12.57 11.58
N LEU A 45 -4.29 12.97 10.63
CA LEU A 45 -5.52 12.24 10.29
C LEU A 45 -5.21 10.84 9.76
N TRP A 46 -4.19 10.68 8.92
CA TRP A 46 -3.83 9.38 8.36
C TRP A 46 -3.13 8.48 9.38
N ALA A 47 -2.27 9.05 10.22
CA ALA A 47 -1.66 8.34 11.34
C ALA A 47 -2.73 7.79 12.31
N THR A 48 -3.72 8.61 12.67
CA THR A 48 -4.80 8.21 13.59
C THR A 48 -5.68 7.11 12.99
N ILE A 49 -6.03 7.20 11.71
CA ILE A 49 -6.77 6.14 11.00
C ILE A 49 -5.97 4.83 10.95
N GLY A 50 -4.65 4.88 10.75
CA GLY A 50 -3.78 3.71 10.76
C GLY A 50 -3.70 3.03 12.14
N VAL A 51 -3.57 3.81 13.21
CA VAL A 51 -3.61 3.30 14.59
C VAL A 51 -4.97 2.67 14.90
N LEU A 52 -6.07 3.34 14.54
CA LEU A 52 -7.41 2.81 14.75
C LEU A 52 -7.66 1.52 13.96
N ALA A 53 -7.11 1.41 12.74
CA ALA A 53 -7.18 0.18 11.94
C ALA A 53 -6.52 -1.00 12.67
N SER A 54 -5.40 -0.76 13.32
CA SER A 54 -4.69 -1.77 14.11
C SER A 54 -5.48 -2.19 15.34
N LEU A 55 -6.00 -1.22 16.11
CA LEU A 55 -6.81 -1.47 17.30
C LEU A 55 -8.11 -2.24 16.98
N LEU A 56 -8.79 -1.87 15.89
CA LEU A 56 -10.02 -2.53 15.44
C LEU A 56 -9.77 -3.84 14.69
N ARG A 57 -8.51 -4.26 14.55
CA ARG A 57 -8.09 -5.44 13.79
C ARG A 57 -8.65 -5.45 12.36
N MET A 58 -8.67 -4.29 11.71
CA MET A 58 -9.12 -4.16 10.33
C MET A 58 -8.20 -4.97 9.38
N PRO A 59 -8.70 -5.42 8.21
CA PRO A 59 -7.88 -6.14 7.24
C PRO A 59 -6.68 -5.32 6.72
N ASN A 60 -6.86 -4.00 6.59
CA ASN A 60 -5.86 -3.06 6.09
C ASN A 60 -4.85 -2.57 7.15
N ARG A 61 -4.86 -3.14 8.37
CA ARG A 61 -4.03 -2.69 9.50
C ARG A 61 -2.53 -2.68 9.23
N TRP A 62 -2.07 -3.47 8.27
CA TRP A 62 -0.65 -3.60 7.92
C TRP A 62 -0.18 -2.57 6.90
N ASN A 63 -1.08 -1.84 6.25
CA ASN A 63 -0.70 -0.87 5.22
C ASN A 63 0.20 0.22 5.78
N TRP A 64 -0.20 0.84 6.90
CA TRP A 64 0.58 1.91 7.52
C TRP A 64 1.96 1.44 8.01
N PRO A 65 2.09 0.37 8.82
CA PRO A 65 3.40 -0.18 9.20
C PRO A 65 4.28 -0.54 8.01
N MET A 66 3.70 -1.11 6.94
CA MET A 66 4.43 -1.44 5.72
C MET A 66 5.01 -0.19 5.06
N PHE A 67 4.23 0.87 4.87
CA PHE A 67 4.72 2.12 4.27
C PHE A 67 5.78 2.81 5.14
N GLN A 68 5.59 2.84 6.45
CA GLN A 68 6.60 3.36 7.39
C GLN A 68 7.92 2.58 7.30
N LYS A 69 7.84 1.24 7.17
CA LYS A 69 9.04 0.41 6.99
C LYS A 69 9.72 0.66 5.65
N LEU A 70 8.96 0.86 4.58
CA LEU A 70 9.51 1.22 3.27
C LEU A 70 10.19 2.58 3.31
N HIS A 71 9.60 3.58 3.94
CA HIS A 71 10.22 4.89 4.13
C HIS A 71 11.51 4.82 4.94
N GLN A 72 11.54 3.98 5.98
CA GLN A 72 12.77 3.70 6.70
C GLN A 72 13.85 3.11 5.80
N VAL A 73 13.55 2.02 5.11
CA VAL A 73 14.55 1.23 4.36
C VAL A 73 15.06 1.99 3.13
N LEU A 74 14.17 2.69 2.43
CA LEU A 74 14.51 3.34 1.16
C LEU A 74 15.09 4.73 1.36
N TYR A 75 14.61 5.47 2.35
CA TYR A 75 14.89 6.90 2.47
C TYR A 75 15.45 7.28 3.84
N ASN A 76 15.66 6.31 4.74
CA ASN A 76 16.06 6.56 6.12
C ASN A 76 15.13 7.57 6.84
N HIS A 77 13.82 7.46 6.58
CA HIS A 77 12.79 8.41 7.03
C HIS A 77 12.93 9.85 6.52
N ASP A 78 13.81 10.11 5.56
CA ASP A 78 14.02 11.41 4.93
C ASP A 78 13.89 11.30 3.41
N PHE A 79 12.65 11.23 2.93
CA PHE A 79 12.38 11.25 1.50
C PHE A 79 12.83 12.55 0.80
N PRO A 80 12.62 13.76 1.36
CA PRO A 80 13.10 15.00 0.74
C PRO A 80 14.60 15.00 0.48
N GLY A 81 15.42 14.54 1.44
CA GLY A 81 16.87 14.48 1.31
C GLY A 81 17.38 13.29 0.50
N ASN A 82 16.87 12.09 0.77
CA ASN A 82 17.43 10.84 0.22
C ASN A 82 16.70 10.30 -1.02
N GLY A 83 15.50 10.79 -1.33
CA GLY A 83 14.63 10.22 -2.36
C GLY A 83 15.30 10.11 -3.73
N LYS A 84 15.97 11.18 -4.19
CA LYS A 84 16.66 11.20 -5.49
C LYS A 84 17.83 10.22 -5.54
N THR A 85 18.66 10.22 -4.50
CA THR A 85 19.79 9.30 -4.38
C THR A 85 19.32 7.84 -4.38
N SER A 86 18.25 7.53 -3.66
CA SER A 86 17.68 6.17 -3.63
C SER A 86 17.11 5.74 -4.98
N PHE A 87 16.50 6.66 -5.73
CA PHE A 87 16.02 6.43 -7.09
C PHE A 87 17.16 6.12 -8.06
N GLU A 88 18.19 6.97 -8.09
CA GLU A 88 19.35 6.77 -8.95
C GLU A 88 20.11 5.49 -8.60
N ALA A 89 20.26 5.21 -7.30
CA ALA A 89 20.90 3.98 -6.83
C ALA A 89 20.11 2.73 -7.25
N HIS A 90 18.78 2.77 -7.26
CA HIS A 90 17.96 1.67 -7.79
C HIS A 90 18.23 1.44 -9.28
N TYR A 91 18.30 2.49 -10.09
CA TYR A 91 18.57 2.36 -11.53
C TYR A 91 19.96 1.80 -11.79
N ALA A 92 20.97 2.30 -11.06
CA ALA A 92 22.33 1.79 -11.14
C ALA A 92 22.42 0.30 -10.77
N ARG A 93 21.73 -0.12 -9.70
CA ARG A 93 21.66 -1.53 -9.29
C ARG A 93 21.03 -2.41 -10.38
N VAL A 94 19.87 -2.04 -10.90
CA VAL A 94 19.19 -2.83 -11.95
C VAL A 94 20.06 -2.96 -13.19
N ARG A 95 20.70 -1.87 -13.64
CA ARG A 95 21.63 -1.90 -14.80
C ARG A 95 22.86 -2.77 -14.56
N ALA A 96 23.35 -2.85 -13.32
CA ALA A 96 24.49 -3.69 -12.97
C ALA A 96 24.13 -5.19 -12.91
N LEU A 97 22.90 -5.51 -12.49
CA LEU A 97 22.45 -6.87 -12.28
C LEU A 97 21.88 -7.54 -13.55
N VAL A 98 21.33 -6.75 -14.47
CA VAL A 98 20.61 -7.28 -15.64
C VAL A 98 21.46 -7.10 -16.91
N PRO A 99 21.76 -8.19 -17.64
CA PRO A 99 22.36 -8.11 -18.96
C PRO A 99 21.56 -7.24 -19.94
N ALA A 100 22.26 -6.49 -20.80
CA ALA A 100 21.65 -5.50 -21.69
C ALA A 100 20.63 -6.10 -22.69
N ASP A 101 20.80 -7.35 -23.10
CA ASP A 101 19.87 -8.07 -23.97
C ASP A 101 18.54 -8.43 -23.28
N ARG A 102 18.52 -8.40 -21.95
CA ARG A 102 17.33 -8.67 -21.12
C ARG A 102 16.83 -7.45 -20.35
N LEU A 103 17.39 -6.27 -20.61
CA LEU A 103 16.97 -5.02 -20.00
C LEU A 103 16.39 -4.07 -21.04
N LEU A 104 15.14 -3.67 -20.84
CA LEU A 104 14.53 -2.55 -21.56
C LEU A 104 14.42 -1.35 -20.62
N GLU A 105 15.14 -0.28 -20.93
CA GLU A 105 14.84 1.05 -20.37
C GLU A 105 13.70 1.68 -21.16
N TYR A 106 12.59 1.98 -20.49
CA TYR A 106 11.34 2.34 -21.16
C TYR A 106 10.69 3.58 -20.54
N HIS A 107 10.45 4.62 -21.33
CA HIS A 107 9.61 5.74 -20.93
C HIS A 107 8.19 5.54 -21.50
N VAL A 108 7.17 5.67 -20.66
CA VAL A 108 5.77 5.36 -21.03
C VAL A 108 5.25 6.17 -22.23
N SER A 109 5.82 7.34 -22.51
CA SER A 109 5.46 8.16 -23.66
C SER A 109 5.95 7.59 -25.00
N GLU A 110 6.84 6.61 -25.00
CA GLU A 110 7.30 5.93 -26.21
C GLU A 110 6.24 4.96 -26.77
N GLY A 111 5.20 4.68 -25.99
CA GLY A 111 4.07 3.88 -26.42
C GLY A 111 4.35 2.38 -26.47
N TRP A 112 3.45 1.63 -27.10
CA TRP A 112 3.52 0.17 -27.16
C TRP A 112 4.71 -0.38 -27.94
N ALA A 113 5.21 0.34 -28.94
CA ALA A 113 6.17 -0.18 -29.91
C ALA A 113 7.45 -0.77 -29.28
N PRO A 114 8.24 -0.05 -28.47
CA PRO A 114 9.47 -0.61 -27.88
C PRO A 114 9.19 -1.76 -26.92
N LEU A 115 8.11 -1.68 -26.14
CA LEU A 115 7.71 -2.71 -25.18
C LEU A 115 7.32 -4.01 -25.90
N CYS A 116 6.47 -3.92 -26.92
CA CYS A 116 6.03 -5.06 -27.71
C CYS A 116 7.19 -5.70 -28.47
N ALA A 117 8.08 -4.91 -29.07
CA ALA A 117 9.28 -5.40 -29.73
C ALA A 117 10.18 -6.18 -28.76
N PHE A 118 10.45 -5.61 -27.59
CA PHE A 118 11.25 -6.26 -26.55
C PHE A 118 10.62 -7.56 -26.05
N LEU A 119 9.29 -7.62 -25.93
CA LEU A 119 8.56 -8.81 -25.48
C LEU A 119 8.30 -9.84 -26.60
N GLY A 120 8.57 -9.51 -27.86
CA GLY A 120 8.25 -10.38 -29.01
C GLY A 120 6.74 -10.52 -29.24
N ARG A 121 5.99 -9.44 -29.05
CA ARG A 121 4.52 -9.40 -29.18
C ARG A 121 4.10 -8.36 -30.24
N PRO A 122 2.93 -8.52 -30.89
CA PRO A 122 2.38 -7.51 -31.78
C PRO A 122 1.97 -6.25 -30.98
N VAL A 123 2.01 -5.09 -31.65
CA VAL A 123 1.48 -3.85 -31.10
C VAL A 123 -0.06 -3.90 -31.16
N PRO A 124 -0.78 -3.62 -30.06
CA PRO A 124 -2.24 -3.54 -30.09
C PRO A 124 -2.71 -2.37 -30.95
N GLU A 125 -3.63 -2.61 -31.89
CA GLU A 125 -4.23 -1.56 -32.74
C GLU A 125 -5.45 -0.89 -32.07
N GLU A 126 -6.10 -1.60 -31.14
CA GLU A 126 -7.38 -1.20 -30.54
C GLU A 126 -7.23 -0.25 -29.34
N TYR A 127 -6.04 -0.15 -28.75
CA TYR A 127 -5.83 0.54 -27.47
C TYR A 127 -4.61 1.44 -27.49
N ASP A 128 -4.82 2.70 -27.12
CA ASP A 128 -3.74 3.63 -26.82
C ASP A 128 -2.92 3.17 -25.60
N THR A 129 -1.67 3.61 -25.54
CA THR A 129 -0.81 3.34 -24.38
C THR A 129 -1.39 4.02 -23.14
N PRO A 130 -1.58 3.30 -22.03
CA PRO A 130 -2.30 3.82 -20.88
C PRO A 130 -1.52 4.94 -20.16
N PHE A 131 -2.18 6.08 -19.93
CA PHE A 131 -1.63 7.21 -19.16
C PHE A 131 -2.57 7.63 -18.01
N ILE A 132 -2.86 6.67 -17.13
CA ILE A 132 -3.98 6.72 -16.17
C ILE A 132 -3.62 7.18 -14.74
N ASN A 133 -2.34 7.15 -14.37
CA ASN A 133 -1.88 7.43 -13.00
C ASN A 133 -1.40 8.88 -12.83
N GLN A 134 -2.24 9.84 -13.19
CA GLN A 134 -1.95 11.26 -12.95
C GLN A 134 -2.22 11.66 -11.49
N THR A 135 -1.40 12.57 -10.95
CA THR A 135 -1.42 12.95 -9.52
C THR A 135 -2.80 13.35 -9.01
N ALA A 136 -3.57 14.12 -9.78
CA ALA A 136 -4.92 14.54 -9.39
C ALA A 136 -5.88 13.34 -9.19
N ALA A 137 -5.85 12.37 -10.11
CA ALA A 137 -6.67 11.16 -10.01
C ALA A 137 -6.23 10.25 -8.85
N ILE A 138 -4.94 10.23 -8.53
CA ILE A 138 -4.41 9.50 -7.36
C ILE A 138 -4.92 10.14 -6.08
N ASN A 139 -4.84 11.47 -5.96
CA ASN A 139 -5.27 12.18 -4.75
C ASN A 139 -6.77 11.97 -4.49
N ASP A 140 -7.60 12.02 -5.52
CA ASP A 140 -9.04 11.76 -5.39
C ASP A 140 -9.34 10.31 -4.95
N LYS A 141 -8.61 9.34 -5.51
CA LYS A 141 -8.70 7.93 -5.08
C LYS A 141 -8.25 7.73 -3.64
N LEU A 142 -7.18 8.40 -3.21
CA LEU A 142 -6.69 8.31 -1.83
C LEU A 142 -7.74 8.84 -0.85
N VAL A 143 -8.30 10.03 -1.11
CA VAL A 143 -9.37 10.61 -0.29
C VAL A 143 -10.57 9.67 -0.21
N THR A 144 -11.04 9.15 -1.35
CA THR A 144 -12.17 8.20 -1.40
C THR A 144 -11.88 6.94 -0.58
N MET A 145 -10.73 6.29 -0.80
CA MET A 145 -10.32 5.09 -0.06
C MET A 145 -10.26 5.34 1.44
N HIS A 146 -9.75 6.49 1.86
CA HIS A 146 -9.68 6.85 3.26
C HIS A 146 -11.06 7.09 3.89
N MET A 147 -11.97 7.75 3.17
CA MET A 147 -13.36 7.94 3.60
C MET A 147 -14.09 6.60 3.76
N GLU A 148 -13.88 5.65 2.84
CA GLU A 148 -14.42 4.30 2.96
C GLU A 148 -13.84 3.55 4.16
N ASN A 149 -12.52 3.67 4.39
CA ASN A 149 -11.87 3.08 5.56
C ASN A 149 -12.44 3.64 6.86
N LEU A 150 -12.68 4.95 6.94
CA LEU A 150 -13.26 5.59 8.13
C LEU A 150 -14.70 5.09 8.37
N LYS A 151 -15.52 5.00 7.33
CA LYS A 151 -16.87 4.42 7.42
C LYS A 151 -16.83 2.97 7.92
N ALA A 152 -15.91 2.16 7.39
CA ALA A 152 -15.75 0.77 7.79
C ALA A 152 -15.30 0.64 9.25
N GLN A 153 -14.38 1.50 9.71
CA GLN A 153 -13.98 1.57 11.11
C GLN A 153 -15.13 1.97 12.02
N GLY A 154 -15.91 2.99 11.63
CA GLY A 154 -17.12 3.41 12.36
C GLY A 154 -18.13 2.28 12.50
N LYS A 155 -18.42 1.56 11.40
CA LYS A 155 -19.27 0.36 11.45
C LYS A 155 -18.71 -0.70 12.41
N ARG A 156 -17.41 -0.95 12.36
CA ARG A 156 -16.77 -1.95 13.22
C ARG A 156 -16.88 -1.60 14.70
N VAL A 157 -16.74 -0.32 15.06
CA VAL A 157 -16.97 0.16 16.43
C VAL A 157 -18.40 -0.08 16.86
N LEU A 158 -19.39 0.26 16.02
CA LEU A 158 -20.81 0.03 16.32
C LEU A 158 -21.10 -1.46 16.53
N ASP A 159 -20.54 -2.34 15.69
CA ASP A 159 -20.70 -3.79 15.85
C ASP A 159 -20.12 -4.25 17.20
N ILE A 160 -18.91 -3.79 17.57
CA ILE A 160 -18.28 -4.12 18.87
C ILE A 160 -19.16 -3.64 20.03
N CYS A 161 -19.68 -2.41 19.98
CA CYS A 161 -20.57 -1.87 21.00
C CYS A 161 -21.86 -2.71 21.13
N ALA A 162 -22.46 -3.11 20.00
CA ALA A 162 -23.67 -3.93 20.01
C ALA A 162 -23.43 -5.32 20.62
N TYR A 163 -22.34 -5.99 20.23
CA TYR A 163 -21.99 -7.31 20.79
C TYR A 163 -21.58 -7.24 22.27
N THR A 164 -20.87 -6.19 22.69
CA THR A 164 -20.52 -6.00 24.11
C THR A 164 -21.75 -5.71 24.97
N ALA A 165 -22.68 -4.89 24.50
CA ALA A 165 -23.96 -4.65 25.18
C ALA A 165 -24.82 -5.94 25.27
N LEU A 166 -24.90 -6.71 24.18
CA LEU A 166 -25.63 -7.98 24.15
C LEU A 166 -25.02 -9.01 25.11
N THR A 167 -23.69 -9.19 25.07
CA THR A 167 -23.00 -10.13 25.96
C THR A 167 -23.12 -9.73 27.43
N TRP A 168 -23.05 -8.43 27.74
CA TRP A 168 -23.25 -7.93 29.10
C TRP A 168 -24.68 -8.16 29.60
N THR A 169 -25.70 -7.89 28.77
CA THR A 169 -27.10 -8.13 29.14
C THR A 169 -27.39 -9.61 29.35
N MET A 170 -26.86 -10.49 28.47
CA MET A 170 -26.94 -11.94 28.65
C MET A 170 -26.25 -12.42 29.93
N ALA A 171 -25.02 -11.96 30.19
CA ALA A 171 -24.28 -12.32 31.40
C ALA A 171 -25.02 -11.89 32.67
N ARG A 172 -25.61 -10.69 32.69
CA ARG A 172 -26.41 -10.20 33.82
C ARG A 172 -27.68 -11.03 34.02
N ALA A 173 -28.37 -11.39 32.93
CA ALA A 173 -29.54 -12.25 33.00
C ALA A 173 -29.19 -13.63 33.56
N LEU A 174 -28.13 -14.27 33.05
CA LEU A 174 -27.63 -15.56 33.52
C LEU A 174 -27.22 -15.52 34.99
N TYR A 175 -26.47 -14.49 35.41
CA TYR A 175 -26.09 -14.30 36.81
C TYR A 175 -27.33 -14.26 37.72
N SER A 176 -28.35 -13.49 37.34
CA SER A 176 -29.60 -13.39 38.11
C SER A 176 -30.41 -14.69 38.18
N LEU A 177 -30.24 -15.60 37.21
CA LEU A 177 -30.89 -16.91 37.21
C LEU A 177 -30.15 -17.88 38.13
N VAL A 178 -28.81 -17.88 38.08
CA VAL A 178 -27.95 -18.70 38.95
C VAL A 178 -28.15 -18.31 40.40
N GLU A 179 -28.14 -17.01 40.71
CA GLU A 179 -28.35 -16.50 42.08
C GLU A 179 -29.71 -16.94 42.67
N ARG A 180 -30.76 -16.91 41.84
CA ARG A 180 -32.09 -17.42 42.22
C ARG A 180 -32.10 -18.91 42.48
N GLN A 181 -31.42 -19.72 41.66
CA GLN A 181 -31.33 -21.17 41.88
C GLN A 181 -30.51 -21.51 43.14
N SER A 182 -29.41 -20.81 43.40
CA SER A 182 -28.62 -21.03 44.62
C SER A 182 -29.38 -20.68 45.90
N TRP A 183 -30.26 -19.67 45.87
CA TRP A 183 -31.13 -19.34 47.00
C TRP A 183 -32.17 -20.45 47.25
N ILE A 184 -32.76 -21.02 46.20
CA ILE A 184 -33.73 -22.12 46.32
C ILE A 184 -33.10 -23.39 46.92
N LEU A 185 -31.82 -23.65 46.65
CA LEU A 185 -31.12 -24.85 47.15
C LEU A 185 -30.59 -24.71 48.60
N GLN A 186 -30.67 -23.52 49.20
CA GLN A 186 -30.24 -23.25 50.58
C GLN A 186 -31.39 -23.15 51.60
N VAL A 187 -32.65 -23.27 51.14
CA VAL A 187 -33.88 -23.30 51.95
C VAL A 187 -34.41 -24.73 52.00
#